data_AF-A0A2S8YWZ2-F1
#
_entry.id   AF-A0A2S8YWZ2-F1
#
_cell.length_a   1.000
_cell.length_b   1.000
_cell.length_c   1.000
_cell.angle_alpha   90.00
_cell.angle_beta   90.00
_cell.angle_gamma   90.00
#
_symmetry.space_group_name_H-M   'P 1'
#
loop_
_entity.id
_entity.type
_entity.pdbx_description
1 polymer ?
#
loop_
_entity_poly.entity_id
_entity_poly.type
_entity_poly.pdbx_seq_one_letter_code
_entity_poly.pdbx_strand_id
1 'polypeptide(L)' 'MKGIHDDLHSTARELERVSRELGGHARYLQCSVHHTDAAEVLGQIQGLQASVEQLRDVAHRIRR' A
#
# COMPACT_ATOMS: atom_id res chain seq x y z
N MET A 1 -18.16 -12.10 -11.86
CA MET A 1 -17.24 -11.08 -11.29
C MET A 1 -15.79 -11.57 -11.13
N LYS A 2 -15.38 -12.72 -11.69
CA LYS A 2 -14.03 -13.26 -11.50
C LYS A 2 -12.91 -12.32 -11.99
N GLY A 3 -13.09 -11.65 -13.14
CA GLY A 3 -12.12 -10.66 -13.65
C GLY A 3 -11.89 -9.51 -12.65
N ILE A 4 -12.96 -8.86 -12.20
CA ILE A 4 -12.88 -7.77 -11.21
C ILE A 4 -12.26 -8.25 -9.88
N HIS A 5 -12.58 -9.48 -9.44
CA HIS A 5 -11.93 -10.06 -8.25
C HIS A 5 -10.42 -10.19 -8.43
N ASP A 6 -9.98 -10.71 -9.58
CA ASP A 6 -8.56 -10.92 -9.88
C ASP A 6 -7.83 -9.58 -10.04
N ASP A 7 -8.47 -8.59 -10.67
CA ASP A 7 -7.96 -7.22 -10.82
C ASP A 7 -7.75 -6.54 -9.46
N LEU A 8 -8.77 -6.57 -8.57
CA LEU A 8 -8.67 -5.99 -7.22
C LEU A 8 -7.56 -6.63 -6.40
N HIS A 9 -7.38 -7.96 -6.52
CA HIS A 9 -6.32 -8.66 -5.83
C HIS A 9 -4.93 -8.33 -6.42
N SER A 10 -4.83 -8.14 -7.73
CA SER A 10 -3.61 -7.70 -8.40
C SER A 10 -3.22 -6.29 -7.97
N THR A 11 -4.15 -5.33 -8.02
CA THR A 11 -3.90 -3.95 -7.57
C THR A 11 -3.50 -3.92 -6.09
N ALA A 12 -4.16 -4.70 -5.22
CA ALA A 12 -3.77 -4.79 -3.82
C ALA A 12 -2.31 -5.25 -3.65
N ARG A 13 -1.85 -6.24 -4.43
CA ARG A 13 -0.44 -6.69 -4.40
C ARG A 13 0.54 -5.63 -4.89
N GLU A 14 0.17 -4.86 -5.92
CA GLU A 14 1.00 -3.76 -6.42
C GLU A 14 1.14 -2.64 -5.38
N LEU A 15 0.06 -2.26 -4.71
CA LEU A 15 0.11 -1.26 -3.63
C LEU A 15 0.95 -1.74 -2.44
N GLU A 16 0.91 -3.03 -2.09
CA GLU A 16 1.80 -3.61 -1.07
C GLU A 16 3.27 -3.54 -1.47
N ARG A 17 3.57 -3.78 -2.75
CA ARG A 17 4.93 -3.66 -3.29
C ARG A 17 5.42 -2.21 -3.19
N VAL A 18 4.62 -1.25 -3.66
CA VAL A 18 4.95 0.18 -3.56
C VAL A 18 5.16 0.59 -2.10
N SER A 19 4.29 0.16 -1.19
CA SER A 19 4.41 0.43 0.25
C SER A 19 5.75 -0.06 0.82
N ARG A 20 6.22 -1.24 0.37
CA ARG A 20 7.50 -1.81 0.80
C ARG A 20 8.69 -1.01 0.26
N GLU A 21 8.64 -0.62 -1.01
CA GLU A 21 9.68 0.21 -1.65
C GLU A 21 9.77 1.57 -0.94
N LEU A 22 8.64 2.22 -0.67
CA LEU A 22 8.57 3.45 0.12
C LEU A 22 9.11 3.27 1.54
N GLY A 23 8.91 2.10 2.17
CA GLY A 23 9.48 1.80 3.47
C GLY A 23 11.01 1.83 3.48
N GLY A 24 11.65 1.41 2.38
CA GLY A 24 13.08 1.55 2.19
C GLY A 24 13.53 3.01 2.11
N HIS A 25 12.78 3.84 1.37
CA HIS A 25 13.06 5.28 1.27
C HIS A 25 12.84 6.02 2.58
N ALA A 26 11.76 5.72 3.31
CA ALA A 26 11.52 6.28 4.63
C ALA A 26 12.68 5.97 5.58
N ARG A 27 13.18 4.72 5.59
CA ARG A 27 14.32 4.33 6.42
C ARG A 27 15.60 5.10 6.05
N TYR A 28 15.84 5.30 4.76
CA TYR A 28 16.97 6.11 4.28
C TYR A 28 16.86 7.57 4.76
N LEU A 29 15.67 8.17 4.65
CA LEU A 29 15.40 9.54 5.10
C LEU A 29 15.52 9.68 6.63
N GLN A 30 15.09 8.67 7.39
CA GLN A 30 15.26 8.62 8.85
C GLN A 30 16.72 8.62 9.30
N CYS A 31 17.63 8.06 8.50
CA CYS A 31 19.07 8.09 8.77
C CYS A 31 19.75 9.37 8.24
N SER A 32 19.00 10.25 7.59
CA SER A 32 19.46 11.52 7.04
C SER A 32 18.89 12.70 7.86
N VAL A 33 19.17 13.94 7.44
CA VAL A 33 18.60 15.15 8.05
C VAL A 33 17.11 15.37 7.73
N HIS A 34 16.51 14.49 6.92
CA HIS A 34 15.18 14.60 6.32
C HIS A 34 14.09 13.87 7.13
N HIS A 35 14.05 14.08 8.44
CA HIS A 35 13.11 13.37 9.32
C HIS A 35 11.63 13.70 9.02
N THR A 36 11.33 14.94 8.60
CA THR A 36 9.97 15.34 8.20
C THR A 36 9.52 14.57 6.97
N ASP A 37 10.35 14.52 5.94
CA ASP A 37 10.06 13.79 4.70
C ASP A 37 9.85 12.29 4.97
N ALA A 38 10.63 11.72 5.90
CA ALA A 38 10.43 10.36 6.35
C ALA A 38 9.06 10.13 6.99
N ALA A 39 8.58 11.06 7.81
CA ALA A 39 7.26 10.97 8.44
C ALA A 39 6.13 11.08 7.40
N GLU A 40 6.29 11.95 6.40
CA GLU A 40 5.34 12.05 5.28
C GLU A 40 5.25 10.75 4.49
N VAL A 41 6.39 10.15 4.13
CA VAL A 41 6.43 8.85 3.43
C VAL A 41 5.78 7.75 4.26
N LEU A 42 6.01 7.72 5.59
CA LEU A 42 5.34 6.78 6.48
C LEU A 42 3.82 6.97 6.50
N GLY A 43 3.34 8.21 6.47
CA GLY A 43 1.91 8.51 6.33
C GLY A 43 1.32 7.99 5.02
N GLN A 44 2.05 8.11 3.90
CA GLN A 44 1.62 7.55 2.62
C GLN A 44 1.55 6.01 2.66
N ILE A 45 2.52 5.36 3.30
CA ILE A 45 2.51 3.90 3.49
C ILE A 45 1.25 3.44 4.24
N GLN A 46 0.85 4.15 5.29
CA GLN A 46 -0.38 3.84 6.02
C GLN A 46 -1.63 3.96 5.14
N GLY A 47 -1.72 5.00 4.32
CA GLY A 47 -2.83 5.18 3.37
C GLY A 47 -2.91 4.08 2.31
N LEU A 48 -1.76 3.63 1.81
CA LEU A 48 -1.68 2.50 0.87
C LEU A 48 -2.12 1.19 1.53
N GLN A 49 -1.69 0.94 2.76
CA GLN A 49 -2.10 -0.26 3.52
C GLN A 49 -3.61 -0.30 3.75
N ALA A 50 -4.22 0.82 4.14
CA ALA A 50 -5.68 0.92 4.26
C ALA A 50 -6.40 0.65 2.93
N SER A 51 -5.84 1.16 1.82
CA SER A 51 -6.39 0.93 0.48
C SER A 51 -6.31 -0.55 0.09
N VAL A 52 -5.21 -1.24 0.42
CA VAL A 52 -5.03 -2.68 0.20
C VAL A 52 -6.09 -3.50 0.93
N GLU A 53 -6.35 -3.18 2.20
CA GLU A 53 -7.38 -3.84 3.01
C GLU A 53 -8.77 -3.66 2.38
N GLN A 54 -9.11 -2.43 1.98
CA GLN A 54 -10.38 -2.13 1.31
C GLN A 54 -10.55 -2.90 -0.01
N LEU A 55 -9.52 -2.96 -0.86
CA LEU A 55 -9.57 -3.71 -2.11
C LEU A 55 -9.79 -5.20 -1.88
N ARG A 56 -9.13 -5.77 -0.86
CA ARG A 56 -9.31 -7.17 -0.46
C ARG A 56 -10.71 -7.43 0.05
N ASP A 57 -11.27 -6.56 0.87
CA ASP A 57 -12.63 -6.69 1.39
C ASP A 57 -13.67 -6.66 0.27
N VAL A 58 -13.53 -5.74 -0.68
CA VAL A 58 -14.40 -5.67 -1.86
C VAL A 58 -14.26 -6.95 -2.69
N ALA A 59 -13.04 -7.41 -2.95
CA ALA A 59 -12.80 -8.66 -3.69
C ALA A 59 -13.48 -9.86 -3.04
N HIS A 60 -13.41 -9.98 -1.71
CA HIS A 60 -14.09 -11.05 -0.97
C HIS A 60 -15.62 -10.97 -1.06
N ARG A 61 -16.18 -9.76 -1.06
CA ARG A 61 -17.64 -9.55 -1.17
C ARG A 61 -18.17 -9.91 -2.55
N ILE A 62 -17.47 -9.57 -3.62
CA ILE A 62 -17.92 -9.83 -5.01
C ILE A 62 -17.68 -11.26 -5.50
N ARG A 63 -16.92 -12.05 -4.72
CA ARG A 63 -16.76 -13.49 -4.95
C ARG A 63 -17.97 -14.30 -4.45
N ARG A 64 -18.74 -13.77 -3.51
CA ARG A 64 -19.94 -14.41 -2.95
C ARG A 64 -21.14 -14.31 -3.88
#